data_AF-A0A5P9HIC4-F1
#
_entry.id   AF-A0A5P9HIC4-F1
#
_cell.length_a   1.000
_cell.length_b   1.000
_cell.length_c   1.000
_cell.angle_alpha   90.00
_cell.angle_beta   90.00
_cell.angle_gamma   90.00
#
_symmetry.space_group_name_H-M   'P 1'
#
loop_
_entity.id
_entity.type
_entity.pdbx_description
1 polymer ?
#
loop_
_entity_poly.entity_id
_entity_poly.type
_entity_poly.pdbx_seq_one_letter_code
_entity_poly.pdbx_strand_id
1 'polypeptide(L)'
;MNSRIVQANNIMEKQKHEMEQFLTNAEGIVEHSQSLFALALAISENATKASNQSVAGKDSVSKTVENMEGIKDSSQYILAKIESLSEISTTLTDIVSNLKKISSQTNLLALNASIEAARAGAAGRGFDVVAKEIRKLSEESKRATELAEGSIKSIFNEMDEIRQSSKKGAALAITGINDVVETEKCFQEISTSISKMDGQKNDLQRISTELKLESEKAHAASKSISINRKVISEGLQEAIDEYAHSKV
;
A
#
# COMPACT_ATOMS: atom_id res chain seq x y z
N MET A 1 -33.87 23.45 -74.26
CA MET A 1 -34.83 22.84 -73.30
C MET A 1 -34.39 21.43 -72.90
N ASN A 2 -34.23 20.50 -73.84
CA ASN A 2 -33.83 19.12 -73.55
C ASN A 2 -32.53 18.97 -72.72
N SER A 3 -31.48 19.74 -73.04
CA SER A 3 -30.21 19.71 -72.27
C SER A 3 -30.33 20.20 -70.82
N ARG A 4 -31.22 21.14 -70.52
CA ARG A 4 -31.43 21.65 -69.15
C ARG A 4 -32.22 20.66 -68.28
N ILE A 5 -33.16 19.94 -68.87
CA ILE A 5 -33.94 18.89 -68.20
C ILE A 5 -33.03 17.71 -67.83
N VAL A 6 -32.18 17.26 -68.76
CA VAL A 6 -31.18 16.21 -68.49
C VAL A 6 -30.22 16.65 -67.37
N GLN A 7 -29.79 17.92 -67.38
CA GLN A 7 -28.94 18.45 -66.32
C GLN A 7 -29.65 18.50 -64.95
N ALA A 8 -30.93 18.89 -64.90
CA ALA A 8 -31.72 18.91 -63.67
C ALA A 8 -31.92 17.49 -63.09
N ASN A 9 -32.25 16.51 -63.94
CA ASN A 9 -32.38 15.11 -63.53
C ASN A 9 -31.06 14.55 -62.98
N ASN A 10 -29.93 14.86 -63.62
CA ASN A 10 -28.61 14.44 -63.12
C ASN A 10 -28.28 15.06 -61.75
N ILE A 11 -28.64 16.34 -61.52
CA ILE A 11 -28.47 16.99 -60.21
C ILE A 11 -29.35 16.32 -59.16
N MET A 12 -30.57 15.93 -59.50
CA MET A 12 -31.51 15.30 -58.58
C MET A 12 -31.12 13.87 -58.19
N GLU A 13 -30.59 13.09 -59.13
CA GLU A 13 -30.00 11.78 -58.83
C GLU A 13 -28.74 11.92 -57.97
N LYS A 14 -27.89 12.91 -58.26
CA LYS A 14 -26.74 13.22 -57.41
C LYS A 14 -27.17 13.60 -55.98
N GLN A 15 -28.15 14.50 -55.83
CA GLN A 15 -28.69 14.90 -54.53
C GLN A 15 -29.33 13.74 -53.77
N LYS A 16 -30.00 12.81 -54.48
CA LYS A 16 -30.54 11.60 -53.87
C LYS A 16 -29.43 10.76 -53.25
N HIS A 17 -28.36 10.50 -54.02
CA HIS A 17 -27.24 9.71 -53.54
C HIS A 17 -26.50 10.36 -52.35
N GLU A 18 -26.24 11.67 -52.44
CA GLU A 18 -25.63 12.43 -51.33
C GLU A 18 -26.47 12.37 -50.06
N MET A 19 -27.80 12.35 -50.20
CA MET A 19 -28.72 12.31 -49.06
C MET A 19 -28.85 10.92 -48.42
N GLU A 20 -28.80 9.86 -49.24
CA GLU A 20 -28.69 8.49 -48.74
C GLU A 20 -27.40 8.33 -47.92
N GLN A 21 -26.26 8.79 -48.43
CA GLN A 21 -24.99 8.79 -47.68
C GLN A 21 -25.08 9.63 -46.39
N PHE A 22 -25.71 10.80 -46.45
CA PHE A 22 -25.85 11.66 -45.29
C PHE A 22 -26.72 11.03 -44.18
N LEU A 23 -27.79 10.31 -44.55
CA LEU A 23 -28.62 9.55 -43.61
C LEU A 23 -27.83 8.41 -42.97
N THR A 24 -27.09 7.63 -43.75
CA THR A 24 -26.23 6.57 -43.21
C THR A 24 -25.18 7.13 -42.23
N ASN A 25 -24.57 8.27 -42.54
CA ASN A 25 -23.64 8.92 -41.62
C ASN A 25 -24.33 9.40 -40.34
N ALA A 26 -25.54 9.95 -40.43
CA ALA A 26 -26.32 10.39 -39.27
C ALA A 26 -26.71 9.19 -38.37
N GLU A 27 -27.13 8.07 -38.95
CA GLU A 27 -27.39 6.82 -38.22
C GLU A 27 -26.13 6.33 -37.50
N GLY A 28 -24.98 6.35 -38.18
CA GLY A 28 -23.68 6.03 -37.59
C GLY A 28 -23.33 6.93 -36.39
N ILE A 29 -23.67 8.23 -36.44
CA ILE A 29 -23.46 9.16 -35.31
C ILE A 29 -24.32 8.78 -34.10
N VAL A 30 -25.56 8.32 -34.30
CA VAL A 30 -26.43 7.86 -33.21
C VAL A 30 -25.81 6.66 -32.50
N GLU A 31 -25.33 5.68 -33.28
CA GLU A 31 -24.66 4.49 -32.73
C GLU A 31 -23.39 4.85 -31.95
N HIS A 32 -22.57 5.75 -32.48
CA HIS A 32 -21.37 6.26 -31.79
C HIS A 32 -21.74 7.03 -30.51
N SER A 33 -22.80 7.85 -30.54
CA SER A 33 -23.29 8.58 -29.37
C SER A 33 -23.73 7.62 -28.25
N GLN A 34 -24.45 6.55 -28.58
CA GLN A 34 -24.83 5.52 -27.61
C GLN A 34 -23.61 4.79 -27.04
N SER A 35 -22.63 4.48 -27.89
CA SER A 35 -21.37 3.86 -27.47
C SER A 35 -20.56 4.76 -26.53
N LEU A 36 -20.50 6.07 -26.81
CA LEU A 36 -19.85 7.05 -25.94
C LEU A 36 -20.54 7.17 -24.58
N PHE A 37 -21.87 7.09 -24.56
CA PHE A 37 -22.63 7.09 -23.31
C PHE A 37 -22.32 5.85 -22.46
N ALA A 38 -22.29 4.67 -23.09
CA ALA A 38 -21.92 3.42 -22.42
C ALA A 38 -20.49 3.48 -21.86
N LEU A 39 -19.54 4.05 -22.62
CA LEU A 39 -18.17 4.26 -22.18
C LEU A 39 -18.09 5.20 -20.95
N ALA A 40 -18.87 6.28 -20.94
CA ALA A 40 -18.93 7.20 -19.80
C ALA A 40 -19.44 6.49 -18.53
N LEU A 41 -20.43 5.61 -18.64
CA LEU A 41 -20.91 4.80 -17.52
C LEU A 41 -19.81 3.84 -17.01
N ALA A 42 -19.11 3.16 -17.91
CA ALA A 42 -18.00 2.27 -17.55
C ALA A 42 -16.86 3.02 -16.84
N ILE A 43 -16.52 4.23 -17.30
CA ILE A 43 -15.55 5.11 -16.62
C ILE A 43 -16.04 5.45 -15.21
N SER A 44 -17.32 5.80 -15.05
CA SER A 44 -17.90 6.12 -13.73
C SER A 44 -17.81 4.95 -12.76
N GLU A 45 -18.13 3.74 -13.23
CA GLU A 45 -18.07 2.53 -12.43
C GLU A 45 -16.63 2.22 -11.99
N ASN A 46 -15.69 2.28 -12.93
CA ASN A 46 -14.27 2.03 -12.66
C ASN A 46 -13.68 3.10 -11.73
N ALA A 47 -14.02 4.37 -11.92
CA ALA A 47 -13.60 5.47 -11.04
C ALA A 47 -14.12 5.26 -9.60
N THR A 48 -15.37 4.82 -9.44
CA THR A 48 -15.96 4.52 -8.13
C THR A 48 -15.24 3.35 -7.46
N LYS A 49 -14.99 2.26 -8.20
CA LYS A 49 -14.23 1.10 -7.70
C LYS A 49 -12.81 1.50 -7.28
N ALA A 50 -12.10 2.26 -8.11
CA ALA A 50 -10.76 2.77 -7.81
C ALA A 50 -10.76 3.70 -6.59
N SER A 51 -11.80 4.53 -6.42
CA SER A 51 -11.97 5.40 -5.25
C SER A 51 -12.10 4.58 -3.97
N ASN A 52 -12.99 3.58 -3.96
CA ASN A 52 -13.19 2.72 -2.79
C ASN A 52 -11.90 1.96 -2.43
N GLN A 53 -11.20 1.44 -3.43
CA GLN A 53 -9.91 0.77 -3.23
C GLN A 53 -8.84 1.73 -2.69
N SER A 54 -8.79 2.97 -3.20
CA SER A 54 -7.84 3.98 -2.71
C SER A 54 -8.12 4.39 -1.27
N VAL A 55 -9.39 4.50 -0.86
CA VAL A 55 -9.76 4.79 0.53
C VAL A 55 -9.36 3.64 1.45
N ALA A 56 -9.72 2.41 1.10
CA ALA A 56 -9.33 1.24 1.87
C ALA A 56 -7.80 1.08 1.97
N GLY A 57 -7.08 1.42 0.89
CA GLY A 57 -5.62 1.47 0.86
C GLY A 57 -5.03 2.49 1.83
N LYS A 58 -5.59 3.72 1.88
CA LYS A 58 -5.19 4.75 2.85
C LYS A 58 -5.44 4.30 4.29
N ASP A 59 -6.58 3.67 4.58
CA ASP A 59 -6.87 3.14 5.92
C ASP A 59 -5.85 2.04 6.32
N SER A 60 -5.48 1.17 5.38
CA SER A 60 -4.46 0.14 5.63
C SER A 60 -3.06 0.74 5.84
N VAL A 61 -2.74 1.82 5.12
CA VAL A 61 -1.51 2.60 5.32
C VAL A 61 -1.48 3.20 6.72
N SER A 62 -2.56 3.85 7.15
CA SER A 62 -2.68 4.44 8.50
C SER A 62 -2.44 3.40 9.61
N LYS A 63 -3.06 2.22 9.51
CA LYS A 63 -2.82 1.10 10.45
C LYS A 63 -1.38 0.61 10.42
N THR A 64 -0.73 0.63 9.26
CA THR A 64 0.69 0.28 9.16
C THR A 64 1.57 1.29 9.91
N VAL A 65 1.25 2.59 9.85
CA VAL A 65 1.95 3.62 10.63
C VAL A 65 1.81 3.35 12.13
N GLU A 66 0.59 3.16 12.63
CA GLU A 66 0.35 2.85 14.05
C GLU A 66 1.15 1.62 14.51
N ASN A 67 1.19 0.56 13.69
CA ASN A 67 1.97 -0.63 14.00
C ASN A 67 3.47 -0.35 14.05
N MET A 68 4.01 0.46 13.13
CA MET A 68 5.43 0.82 13.13
C MET A 68 5.80 1.69 14.32
N GLU A 69 4.94 2.63 14.72
CA GLU A 69 5.09 3.39 15.96
C GLU A 69 5.09 2.47 17.18
N GLY A 70 4.16 1.51 17.23
CA GLY A 70 4.13 0.48 18.28
C GLY A 70 5.40 -0.37 18.35
N ILE A 71 5.99 -0.74 17.21
CA ILE A 71 7.27 -1.46 17.16
C ILE A 71 8.42 -0.61 17.70
N LYS A 72 8.47 0.67 17.32
CA LYS A 72 9.47 1.62 17.81
C LYS A 72 9.38 1.78 19.33
N ASP A 73 8.18 1.98 19.87
CA ASP A 73 7.95 2.17 21.29
C ASP A 73 8.28 0.90 22.09
N SER A 74 7.86 -0.27 21.58
CA SER A 74 8.20 -1.57 22.17
C SER A 74 9.73 -1.79 22.20
N SER A 75 10.42 -1.42 21.12
CA SER A 75 11.88 -1.50 21.05
C SER A 75 12.56 -0.59 22.08
N GLN A 76 12.05 0.64 22.26
CA GLN A 76 12.55 1.57 23.28
C GLN A 76 12.30 1.05 24.70
N TYR A 77 11.13 0.47 24.95
CA TYR A 77 10.80 -0.15 26.23
C TYR A 77 11.75 -1.33 26.55
N ILE A 78 12.01 -2.20 25.57
CA ILE A 78 12.97 -3.31 25.74
C ILE A 78 14.37 -2.78 26.07
N LEU A 79 14.84 -1.74 25.37
CA LEU A 79 16.13 -1.12 25.65
C LEU A 79 16.22 -0.57 27.08
N ALA A 80 15.15 0.06 27.58
CA ALA A 80 15.09 0.53 28.96
C ALA A 80 15.14 -0.62 29.97
N LYS A 81 14.48 -1.75 29.69
CA LYS A 81 14.53 -2.95 30.55
C LYS A 81 15.89 -3.62 30.55
N ILE A 82 16.59 -3.63 29.42
CA ILE A 82 17.98 -4.11 29.36
C ILE A 82 18.88 -3.26 30.25
N GLU A 83 18.70 -1.94 30.26
CA GLU A 83 19.51 -1.07 31.13
C GLU A 83 19.30 -1.40 32.61
N SER A 84 18.04 -1.54 33.05
CA SER A 84 17.74 -1.97 34.42
C SER A 84 18.32 -3.36 34.75
N LEU A 85 18.27 -4.30 33.80
CA LEU A 85 18.82 -5.64 34.00
C LEU A 85 20.35 -5.64 34.07
N SER A 86 21.00 -4.72 33.33
CA SER A 86 22.44 -4.48 33.37
C SER A 86 22.91 -3.97 34.74
N GLU A 87 22.16 -3.04 35.35
CA GLU A 87 22.41 -2.53 36.71
C GLU A 87 22.30 -3.66 37.76
N ILE A 88 21.25 -4.48 37.65
CA ILE A 88 21.05 -5.64 38.54
C ILE A 88 22.19 -6.65 38.37
N SER A 89 22.59 -6.95 37.13
CA SER A 89 23.65 -7.92 36.83
C SER A 89 25.02 -7.43 37.28
N THR A 90 25.26 -6.11 37.26
CA THR A 90 26.44 -5.49 37.84
C THR A 90 26.47 -5.69 39.35
N THR A 91 25.35 -5.44 40.03
CA THR A 91 25.22 -5.69 41.47
C THR A 91 25.45 -7.16 41.82
N LEU A 92 24.93 -8.10 41.03
CA LEU A 92 25.17 -9.53 41.20
C LEU A 92 26.65 -9.90 41.02
N THR A 93 27.34 -9.26 40.07
CA THR A 93 28.77 -9.46 39.87
C THR A 93 29.56 -9.10 41.12
N ASP A 94 29.23 -7.97 41.76
CA ASP A 94 29.88 -7.54 43.00
C ASP A 94 29.61 -8.50 44.17
N ILE A 95 28.37 -8.98 44.30
CA ILE A 95 28.00 -9.97 45.34
C ILE A 95 28.78 -11.27 45.14
N VAL A 96 28.80 -11.82 43.91
CA VAL A 96 29.53 -13.06 43.61
C VAL A 96 31.03 -12.89 43.83
N SER A 97 31.61 -11.75 43.47
CA SER A 97 33.01 -11.41 43.74
C SER A 97 33.32 -11.40 45.24
N ASN A 98 32.43 -10.83 46.06
CA ASN A 98 32.58 -10.84 47.51
C ASN A 98 32.44 -12.25 48.11
N LEU A 99 31.49 -13.06 47.64
CA LEU A 99 31.35 -14.46 48.07
C LEU A 99 32.59 -15.29 47.73
N LYS A 100 33.19 -15.07 46.55
CA LYS A 100 34.44 -15.73 46.14
C LYS A 100 35.61 -15.37 47.08
N LYS A 101 35.68 -14.10 47.53
CA LYS A 101 36.66 -13.66 48.54
C LYS A 101 36.40 -14.32 49.91
N ILE A 102 35.14 -14.36 50.36
CA ILE A 102 34.75 -15.00 51.63
C ILE A 102 35.10 -16.49 51.60
N SER A 103 34.71 -17.22 50.55
CA SER A 103 35.06 -18.63 50.38
C SER A 103 36.57 -18.86 50.41
N SER A 104 37.36 -18.01 49.74
CA SER A 104 38.82 -18.09 49.74
C SER A 104 39.43 -17.83 51.13
N GLN A 105 38.87 -16.86 51.88
CA GLN A 105 39.29 -16.59 53.26
C GLN A 105 38.92 -17.72 54.21
N THR A 106 37.71 -18.26 54.11
CA THR A 106 37.25 -19.42 54.90
C THR A 106 38.12 -20.65 54.62
N ASN A 107 38.49 -20.87 53.36
CA ASN A 107 39.42 -21.95 52.99
C ASN A 107 40.78 -21.80 53.68
N LEU A 108 41.31 -20.57 53.71
CA LEU A 108 42.59 -20.27 54.36
C LEU A 108 42.51 -20.40 55.89
N LEU A 109 41.40 -19.96 56.50
CA LEU A 109 41.11 -20.16 57.93
C LEU A 109 41.02 -21.65 58.30
N ALA A 110 40.32 -22.43 57.48
CA ALA A 110 40.18 -23.87 57.67
C ALA A 110 41.53 -24.59 57.54
N LEU A 111 42.37 -24.19 56.58
CA LEU A 111 43.73 -24.71 56.44
C LEU A 111 44.58 -24.42 57.69
N ASN A 112 44.55 -23.19 58.20
CA ASN A 112 45.28 -22.83 59.42
C ASN A 112 44.78 -23.64 60.63
N ALA A 113 43.47 -23.85 60.74
CA ALA A 113 42.87 -24.66 61.80
C ALA A 113 43.30 -26.14 61.71
N SER A 114 43.35 -26.74 60.51
CA SER A 114 43.89 -28.09 60.31
C SER A 114 45.36 -28.20 60.71
N ILE A 115 46.18 -27.19 60.40
CA ILE A 115 47.60 -27.16 60.79
C ILE A 115 47.74 -27.12 62.31
N GLU A 116 46.98 -26.27 62.99
CA GLU A 116 47.06 -26.15 64.46
C GLU A 116 46.49 -27.39 65.16
N ALA A 117 45.44 -27.99 64.61
CA ALA A 117 44.90 -29.26 65.08
C ALA A 117 45.92 -30.42 64.99
N ALA A 118 46.69 -30.48 63.90
CA ALA A 118 47.79 -31.43 63.77
C ALA A 118 48.90 -31.17 64.80
N ARG A 119 49.18 -29.89 65.09
CA ARG A 119 50.19 -29.45 66.07
C ARG A 119 49.83 -29.83 67.50
N ALA A 120 48.53 -29.80 67.85
CA ALA A 120 48.01 -30.24 69.14
C ALA A 120 47.97 -31.78 69.31
N GLY A 121 48.34 -32.54 68.28
CA GLY A 121 48.46 -34.00 68.33
C GLY A 121 47.15 -34.70 68.70
N ALA A 122 47.18 -35.55 69.72
CA ALA A 122 46.01 -36.36 70.12
C ALA A 122 44.80 -35.52 70.56
N ALA A 123 45.04 -34.33 71.15
CA ALA A 123 44.01 -33.41 71.63
C ALA A 123 43.31 -32.64 70.49
N GLY A 124 43.97 -32.49 69.33
CA GLY A 124 43.45 -31.76 68.17
C GLY A 124 42.61 -32.59 67.20
N ARG A 125 42.50 -33.92 67.38
CA ARG A 125 41.85 -34.82 66.39
C ARG A 125 40.41 -34.43 66.05
N GLY A 126 39.61 -34.01 67.03
CA GLY A 126 38.23 -33.56 66.78
C GLY A 126 38.19 -32.25 65.98
N PHE A 127 39.11 -31.33 66.24
CA PHE A 127 39.23 -30.07 65.51
C PHE A 127 39.72 -30.27 64.07
N ASP A 128 40.62 -31.23 63.83
CA ASP A 128 41.10 -31.55 62.48
C ASP A 128 39.96 -32.03 61.55
N VAL A 129 39.03 -32.84 62.08
CA VAL A 129 37.85 -33.29 61.32
C VAL A 129 36.96 -32.10 60.93
N VAL A 130 36.68 -31.21 61.88
CA VAL A 130 35.87 -30.00 61.63
C VAL A 130 36.56 -29.08 60.62
N ALA A 131 37.87 -28.85 60.77
CA ALA A 131 38.64 -28.01 59.86
C ALA A 131 38.64 -28.55 58.41
N LYS A 132 38.77 -29.86 58.23
CA LYS A 132 38.67 -30.51 56.91
C LYS A 132 37.28 -30.34 56.27
N GLU A 133 36.20 -30.45 57.07
CA GLU A 133 34.85 -30.27 56.55
C GLU A 133 34.58 -28.81 56.15
N ILE A 134 35.02 -27.83 56.96
CA ILE A 134 34.93 -26.40 56.61
C ILE A 134 35.71 -26.13 55.32
N ARG A 135 36.91 -26.71 55.18
CA ARG A 135 37.73 -26.56 53.98
C ARG A 135 36.99 -27.08 52.74
N LYS A 136 36.43 -28.28 52.82
CA LYS A 136 35.63 -28.87 51.73
C LYS A 136 34.44 -27.98 51.35
N LEU A 137 33.67 -27.51 52.33
CA LEU A 137 32.54 -26.61 52.09
C LEU A 137 32.98 -25.28 51.45
N SER A 138 34.15 -24.75 51.84
CA SER A 138 34.68 -23.54 51.25
C SER A 138 35.14 -23.73 49.79
N GLU A 139 35.75 -24.88 49.46
CA GLU A 139 36.12 -25.25 48.09
C GLU A 139 34.86 -25.45 47.21
N GLU A 140 33.82 -26.10 47.74
CA GLU A 140 32.52 -26.24 47.06
C GLU A 140 31.85 -24.89 46.83
N SER A 141 31.87 -24.00 47.84
CA SER A 141 31.35 -22.63 47.73
C SER A 141 32.10 -21.82 46.65
N LYS A 142 33.43 -21.96 46.57
CA LYS A 142 34.24 -21.32 45.52
C LYS A 142 33.77 -21.75 44.14
N ARG A 143 33.63 -23.06 43.92
CA ARG A 143 33.17 -23.62 42.64
C ARG A 143 31.76 -23.11 42.27
N ALA A 144 30.86 -23.03 43.24
CA ALA A 144 29.53 -22.46 43.02
C ALA A 144 29.58 -20.99 42.61
N THR A 145 30.45 -20.17 43.24
CA THR A 145 30.62 -18.76 42.85
C THR A 145 31.22 -18.60 41.46
N GLU A 146 32.11 -19.48 41.02
CA GLU A 146 32.68 -19.46 39.66
C GLU A 146 31.62 -19.79 38.59
N LEU A 147 30.73 -20.74 38.87
CA LEU A 147 29.60 -21.04 37.99
C LEU A 147 28.60 -19.88 37.91
N ALA A 148 28.33 -19.22 39.03
CA ALA A 148 27.50 -18.02 39.07
C ALA A 148 28.12 -16.87 38.26
N GLU A 149 29.44 -16.66 38.38
CA GLU A 149 30.19 -15.67 37.59
C GLU A 149 30.06 -15.94 36.08
N GLY A 150 30.18 -17.21 35.66
CA GLY A 150 29.97 -17.63 34.28
C GLY A 150 28.55 -17.36 33.79
N SER A 151 27.54 -17.63 34.62
CA SER A 151 26.13 -17.40 34.28
C SER A 151 25.83 -15.90 34.10
N ILE A 152 26.40 -15.04 34.97
CA ILE A 152 26.25 -13.58 34.85
C ILE A 152 26.91 -13.06 33.56
N LYS A 153 28.07 -13.60 33.16
CA LYS A 153 28.69 -13.25 31.87
C LYS A 153 27.81 -13.63 30.69
N SER A 154 27.18 -14.80 30.70
CA SER A 154 26.23 -15.19 29.66
C SER A 154 25.04 -14.23 29.59
N ILE A 155 24.50 -13.83 30.74
CA ILE A 155 23.41 -12.84 30.83
C ILE A 155 23.80 -11.51 30.18
N PHE A 156 25.03 -11.00 30.40
CA PHE A 156 25.50 -9.79 29.72
C PHE A 156 25.59 -9.94 28.20
N ASN A 157 26.04 -11.10 27.70
CA ASN A 157 26.11 -11.35 26.26
C ASN A 157 24.71 -11.40 25.63
N GLU A 158 23.77 -12.11 26.25
CA GLU A 158 22.38 -12.16 25.81
C GLU A 158 21.74 -10.76 25.81
N MET A 159 22.00 -9.95 26.84
CA MET A 159 21.54 -8.56 26.87
C MET A 159 22.08 -7.72 25.70
N ASP A 160 23.36 -7.89 25.32
CA ASP A 160 23.90 -7.18 24.17
C ASP A 160 23.24 -7.61 22.85
N GLU A 161 23.01 -8.91 22.66
CA GLU A 161 22.30 -9.41 21.48
C GLU A 161 20.88 -8.84 21.37
N ILE A 162 20.12 -8.85 22.48
CA ILE A 162 18.76 -8.27 22.52
C ILE A 162 18.82 -6.76 22.27
N ARG A 163 19.83 -6.05 22.79
CA ARG A 163 20.03 -4.61 22.57
C ARG A 163 20.28 -4.31 21.10
N GLN A 164 21.14 -5.07 20.43
CA GLN A 164 21.42 -4.91 19.00
C GLN A 164 20.17 -5.20 18.16
N SER A 165 19.45 -6.28 18.46
CA SER A 165 18.21 -6.65 17.79
C SER A 165 17.13 -5.56 17.95
N SER A 166 16.96 -5.02 19.16
CA SER A 166 15.99 -3.96 19.45
C SER A 166 16.32 -2.66 18.73
N LYS A 167 17.61 -2.27 18.68
CA LYS A 167 18.05 -1.10 17.90
C LYS A 167 17.76 -1.27 16.42
N LYS A 168 18.02 -2.46 15.86
CA LYS A 168 17.70 -2.78 14.47
C LYS A 168 16.19 -2.74 14.22
N GLY A 169 15.38 -3.28 15.12
CA GLY A 169 13.92 -3.22 15.04
C GLY A 169 13.39 -1.79 15.02
N ALA A 170 13.88 -0.92 15.91
CA ALA A 170 13.53 0.49 15.92
C ALA A 170 13.93 1.22 14.62
N ALA A 171 15.12 0.94 14.09
CA ALA A 171 15.58 1.52 12.82
C ALA A 171 14.70 1.07 11.64
N LEU A 172 14.37 -0.21 11.56
CA LEU A 172 13.48 -0.74 10.53
C LEU A 172 12.07 -0.14 10.61
N ALA A 173 11.55 0.10 11.81
CA ALA A 173 10.27 0.77 12.00
C ALA A 173 10.30 2.21 11.45
N ILE A 174 11.38 2.96 11.70
CA ILE A 174 11.54 4.32 11.16
C ILE A 174 11.59 4.30 9.63
N THR A 175 12.37 3.38 9.04
CA THR A 175 12.40 3.22 7.58
C THR A 175 11.02 2.85 7.04
N GLY A 176 10.31 1.94 7.70
CA GLY A 176 8.95 1.54 7.32
C GLY A 176 7.96 2.71 7.35
N ILE A 177 8.07 3.64 8.30
CA ILE A 177 7.26 4.86 8.31
C ILE A 177 7.54 5.71 7.06
N ASN A 178 8.79 5.87 6.67
CA ASN A 178 9.14 6.64 5.45
C ASN A 178 8.58 5.98 4.18
N ASP A 179 8.66 4.66 4.05
CA ASP A 179 8.09 3.92 2.92
C ASP A 179 6.57 4.07 2.83
N VAL A 180 5.92 4.16 4.00
CA VAL A 180 4.47 4.40 4.09
C VAL A 180 4.11 5.82 3.65
N VAL A 181 4.92 6.83 3.95
CA VAL A 181 4.71 8.21 3.48
C VAL A 181 4.72 8.27 1.93
N GLU A 182 5.65 7.58 1.27
CA GLU A 182 5.67 7.49 -0.19
C GLU A 182 4.43 6.74 -0.73
N THR A 183 3.99 5.71 -0.02
CA THR A 183 2.75 4.99 -0.37
C THR A 183 1.52 5.88 -0.23
N GLU A 184 1.46 6.73 0.79
CA GLU A 184 0.37 7.70 0.99
C GLU A 184 0.30 8.69 -0.19
N LYS A 185 1.45 9.19 -0.64
CA LYS A 185 1.55 10.06 -1.82
C LYS A 185 1.00 9.38 -3.08
N CYS A 186 1.31 8.10 -3.28
CA CYS A 186 0.75 7.32 -4.40
C CYS A 186 -0.79 7.30 -4.35
N PHE A 187 -1.39 7.10 -3.17
CA PHE A 187 -2.85 7.16 -3.02
C PHE A 187 -3.44 8.57 -3.23
N GLN A 188 -2.70 9.64 -2.93
CA GLN A 188 -3.10 11.01 -3.27
C GLN A 188 -3.12 11.24 -4.79
N GLU A 189 -2.12 10.72 -5.52
CA GLU A 189 -2.07 10.78 -6.98
C GLU A 189 -3.20 9.98 -7.64
N ILE A 190 -3.52 8.79 -7.08
CA ILE A 190 -4.68 7.99 -7.50
C ILE A 190 -5.98 8.77 -7.28
N SER A 191 -6.15 9.40 -6.11
CA SER A 191 -7.33 10.22 -5.80
C SER A 191 -7.50 11.36 -6.82
N THR A 192 -6.41 12.04 -7.17
CA THR A 192 -6.40 13.10 -8.17
C THR A 192 -6.78 12.59 -9.56
N SER A 193 -6.28 11.41 -9.93
CA SER A 193 -6.58 10.78 -11.22
C SER A 193 -8.07 10.39 -11.32
N ILE A 194 -8.66 9.90 -10.23
CA ILE A 194 -10.10 9.60 -10.16
C ILE A 194 -10.94 10.87 -10.36
N SER A 195 -10.58 11.99 -9.73
CA SER A 195 -11.28 13.27 -9.95
C SER A 195 -11.23 13.72 -11.42
N LYS A 196 -10.10 13.50 -12.10
CA LYS A 196 -10.00 13.79 -13.55
C LYS A 196 -10.91 12.87 -14.38
N MET A 197 -11.02 11.60 -14.03
CA MET A 197 -11.91 10.64 -14.72
C MET A 197 -13.38 11.04 -14.61
N ASP A 198 -13.81 11.58 -13.46
CA ASP A 198 -15.18 12.07 -13.31
C ASP A 198 -15.47 13.29 -14.20
N GLY A 199 -14.48 14.17 -14.38
CA GLY A 199 -14.54 15.25 -15.38
C GLY A 199 -14.68 14.71 -16.81
N GLN A 200 -13.83 13.76 -17.21
CA GLN A 200 -13.87 13.14 -18.54
C GLN A 200 -15.20 12.43 -18.82
N LYS A 201 -15.77 11.76 -17.82
CA LYS A 201 -17.11 11.17 -17.90
C LYS A 201 -18.17 12.22 -18.22
N ASN A 202 -18.17 13.34 -17.50
CA ASN A 202 -19.15 14.41 -17.71
C ASN A 202 -19.01 15.01 -19.12
N ASP A 203 -17.78 15.19 -19.60
CA ASP A 203 -17.52 15.63 -20.98
C ASP A 203 -18.05 14.63 -22.02
N LEU A 204 -17.83 13.33 -21.82
CA LEU A 204 -18.34 12.30 -22.73
C LEU A 204 -19.87 12.24 -22.76
N GLN A 205 -20.54 12.40 -21.60
CA GLN A 205 -21.99 12.46 -21.54
C GLN A 205 -22.54 13.69 -22.27
N ARG A 206 -21.88 14.84 -22.11
CA ARG A 206 -22.22 16.07 -22.84
C ARG A 206 -22.05 15.87 -24.36
N ILE A 207 -20.89 15.40 -24.81
CA ILE A 207 -20.59 15.14 -26.23
C ILE A 207 -21.58 14.14 -26.82
N SER A 208 -21.87 13.04 -26.11
CA SER A 208 -22.86 12.04 -26.53
C SER A 208 -24.24 12.67 -26.76
N THR A 209 -24.69 13.53 -25.84
CA THR A 209 -25.98 14.24 -25.94
C THR A 209 -25.99 15.22 -27.11
N GLU A 210 -24.92 15.99 -27.29
CA GLU A 210 -24.74 16.94 -28.40
C GLU A 210 -24.79 16.23 -29.75
N LEU A 211 -24.05 15.13 -29.92
CA LEU A 211 -24.02 14.33 -31.14
C LEU A 211 -25.39 13.73 -31.48
N LYS A 212 -26.13 13.28 -30.46
CA LYS A 212 -27.49 12.76 -30.66
C LYS A 212 -28.41 13.85 -31.22
N LEU A 213 -28.39 15.04 -30.63
CA LEU A 213 -29.19 16.18 -31.08
C LEU A 213 -28.77 16.62 -32.49
N GLU A 214 -27.48 16.62 -32.79
CA GLU A 214 -26.96 16.99 -34.11
C GLU A 214 -27.39 15.99 -35.19
N SER A 215 -27.37 14.68 -34.89
CA SER A 215 -27.88 13.64 -35.78
C SER A 215 -29.39 13.76 -36.02
N GLU A 216 -30.19 14.04 -34.98
CA GLU A 216 -31.63 14.28 -35.12
C GLU A 216 -31.92 15.47 -36.05
N LYS A 217 -31.17 16.56 -35.91
CA LYS A 217 -31.25 17.72 -36.81
C LYS A 217 -30.85 17.38 -38.24
N ALA A 218 -29.76 16.62 -38.41
CA ALA A 218 -29.31 16.13 -39.72
C ALA A 218 -30.39 15.29 -40.41
N HIS A 219 -31.02 14.37 -39.67
CA HIS A 219 -32.10 13.52 -40.19
C HIS A 219 -33.33 14.35 -40.60
N ALA A 220 -33.70 15.37 -39.83
CA ALA A 220 -34.81 16.27 -40.16
C ALA A 220 -34.51 17.12 -41.41
N ALA A 221 -33.28 17.63 -41.53
CA ALA A 221 -32.82 18.39 -42.70
C ALA A 221 -32.82 17.52 -43.96
N SER A 222 -32.29 16.30 -43.88
CA SER A 222 -32.31 15.31 -44.96
C SER A 222 -33.74 15.00 -45.43
N LYS A 223 -34.67 14.76 -44.50
CA LYS A 223 -36.08 14.54 -44.85
C LYS A 223 -36.69 15.74 -45.59
N SER A 224 -36.36 16.96 -45.16
CA SER A 224 -36.85 18.19 -45.81
C SER A 224 -36.29 18.36 -47.22
N ILE A 225 -35.00 18.09 -47.42
CA ILE A 225 -34.35 18.11 -48.74
C ILE A 225 -34.94 17.03 -49.65
N SER A 226 -35.23 15.84 -49.12
CA SER A 226 -35.91 14.75 -49.85
C SER A 226 -37.28 15.16 -50.36
N ILE A 227 -38.07 15.85 -49.53
CA ILE A 227 -39.38 16.39 -49.89
C ILE A 227 -39.23 17.44 -50.99
N ASN A 228 -38.33 18.42 -50.80
CA ASN A 228 -38.09 19.47 -51.79
C ASN A 228 -37.66 18.89 -53.15
N ARG A 229 -36.75 17.91 -53.15
CA ARG A 229 -36.33 17.19 -54.35
C ARG A 229 -37.53 16.53 -55.06
N LYS A 230 -38.43 15.86 -54.31
CA LYS A 230 -39.63 15.23 -54.88
C LYS A 230 -40.56 16.25 -55.53
N VAL A 231 -40.82 17.36 -54.84
CA VAL A 231 -41.66 18.46 -55.37
C VAL A 231 -41.05 19.06 -56.65
N ILE A 232 -39.74 19.29 -56.66
CA ILE A 232 -39.04 19.77 -57.87
C ILE A 232 -39.13 18.76 -59.01
N SER A 233 -39.07 17.46 -58.71
CA SER A 233 -39.19 16.37 -59.70
C SER A 233 -40.56 16.38 -60.36
N GLU A 234 -41.60 16.48 -59.54
CA GLU A 234 -43.00 16.49 -59.97
C GLU A 234 -43.26 17.74 -60.81
N GLY A 235 -42.83 18.93 -60.35
CA GLY A 235 -42.98 20.17 -61.12
C GLY A 235 -42.18 20.20 -62.42
N LEU A 236 -41.00 19.57 -62.47
CA LEU A 236 -40.25 19.39 -63.73
C LEU A 236 -41.00 18.48 -64.70
N GLN A 237 -41.58 17.39 -64.22
CA GLN A 237 -42.36 16.47 -65.04
C GLN A 237 -43.62 17.13 -65.60
N GLU A 238 -44.36 17.87 -64.76
CA GLU A 238 -45.53 18.65 -65.19
C GLU A 238 -45.15 19.68 -66.27
N ALA A 239 -44.05 20.40 -66.10
CA ALA A 239 -43.58 21.37 -67.10
C ALA A 239 -43.14 20.71 -68.43
N ILE A 240 -42.61 19.48 -68.37
CA ILE A 240 -42.30 18.68 -69.57
C ILE A 240 -43.59 18.30 -70.29
N ASP A 241 -44.57 17.81 -69.53
CA ASP A 241 -45.86 17.37 -70.07
C ASP A 241 -46.62 18.55 -70.70
N GLU A 242 -46.68 19.71 -70.04
CA GLU A 242 -47.26 20.95 -70.60
C GLU A 242 -46.59 21.39 -71.90
N TYR A 243 -45.25 21.36 -71.95
CA TYR A 243 -44.52 21.74 -73.16
C TYR A 243 -44.77 20.78 -74.32
N ALA A 244 -44.83 19.48 -74.05
CA ALA A 244 -45.15 18.46 -75.04
C ALA A 244 -46.56 18.64 -75.61
N HIS A 245 -47.53 18.99 -74.77
CA HIS A 245 -48.90 19.29 -75.20
C HIS A 245 -49.03 20.61 -75.98
N SER A 246 -48.19 21.62 -75.71
CA SER A 246 -48.20 22.90 -76.46
C SER A 246 -47.61 22.82 -77.89
N LYS A 247 -46.93 21.71 -78.22
CA LYS A 247 -46.22 21.48 -79.49
C LYS A 247 -46.92 20.52 -80.44
N VAL A 248 -48.11 20.04 -80.08
CA VAL A 248 -49.05 19.27 -80.91
C VAL A 248 -50.12 20.21 -81.43
#